data_AF-A0A9E3H6T0-F1
#
_entry.id   AF-A0A9E3H6T0-F1
#
_cell.length_a   1.000
_cell.length_b   1.000
_cell.length_c   1.000
_cell.angle_alpha   90.00
_cell.angle_beta   90.00
_cell.angle_gamma   90.00
#
_symmetry.space_group_name_H-M   'P 1'
#
loop_
_entity.id
_entity.type
_entity.pdbx_description
1 polymer ?
#
loop_
_entity_poly.entity_id
_entity_poly.type
_entity_poly.pdbx_seq_one_letter_code
_entity_poly.pdbx_strand_id
1 'polypeptide(L)'
;MEPLVTIATVIVTLIFNGVFEGLGQDIEKGTTAKITQLIAIIREKFKASETEVLLTRAEKQPTELNIAAVKTELVTQMSEDKVFAQKLADLLRELESNKIIRHVMASNIKAKSLEAKDMHQIATSGSSVELIMGCGLEIEGDVKFGNLTQES
;
A
#
# COMPACT_ATOMS: atom_id res chain seq x y z
N MET A 1 -11.46 -13.39 8.93
CA MET A 1 -11.15 -13.02 7.53
C MET A 1 -10.71 -11.56 7.41
N GLU A 2 -11.32 -10.63 8.14
CA GLU A 2 -10.94 -9.19 8.12
C GLU A 2 -9.43 -8.91 8.29
N PRO A 3 -8.66 -9.60 9.15
CA PRO A 3 -7.22 -9.32 9.28
C PRO A 3 -6.43 -9.59 8.00
N LEU A 4 -6.79 -10.64 7.25
CA LEU A 4 -6.08 -11.01 6.02
C LEU A 4 -6.38 -10.05 4.88
N VAL A 5 -7.64 -9.59 4.78
CA VAL A 5 -8.05 -8.59 3.79
C VAL A 5 -7.33 -7.27 4.03
N THR A 6 -7.15 -6.86 5.29
CA THR A 6 -6.37 -5.68 5.65
C THR A 6 -4.92 -5.82 5.23
N ILE A 7 -4.25 -6.92 5.60
CA ILE A 7 -2.85 -7.17 5.23
C ILE A 7 -2.67 -7.18 3.70
N ALA A 8 -3.53 -7.89 2.98
CA ALA A 8 -3.49 -7.95 1.52
C ALA A 8 -3.71 -6.58 0.88
N THR A 9 -4.59 -5.74 1.46
CA THR A 9 -4.80 -4.35 1.00
C THR A 9 -3.52 -3.55 1.14
N VAL A 10 -2.90 -3.56 2.33
CA VAL A 10 -1.68 -2.79 2.58
C VAL A 10 -0.56 -3.22 1.64
N ILE A 11 -0.37 -4.52 1.44
CA ILE A 11 0.64 -5.07 0.52
C ILE A 11 0.38 -4.62 -0.92
N VAL A 12 -0.85 -4.75 -1.41
CA VAL A 12 -1.19 -4.37 -2.78
C VAL A 12 -1.04 -2.87 -3.00
N THR A 13 -1.40 -2.05 -2.01
CA THR A 13 -1.14 -0.61 -2.02
C THR A 13 0.37 -0.31 -2.07
N LEU A 14 1.18 -1.00 -1.26
CA LEU A 14 2.64 -0.84 -1.25
C LEU A 14 3.27 -1.19 -2.62
N ILE A 15 2.76 -2.23 -3.29
CA ILE A 15 3.30 -2.71 -4.57
C ILE A 15 2.85 -1.83 -5.74
N PHE A 16 1.56 -1.48 -5.83
CA PHE A 16 0.97 -0.92 -7.06
C PHE A 16 0.63 0.57 -7.00
N ASN A 17 0.46 1.17 -5.82
CA ASN A 17 0.12 2.61 -5.72
C ASN A 17 1.33 3.53 -5.59
N GLY A 18 2.55 3.00 -5.54
CA GLY A 18 3.75 3.81 -5.62
C GLY A 18 3.92 4.82 -4.48
N VAL A 19 4.59 4.38 -3.40
CA VAL A 19 5.41 5.27 -2.57
C VAL A 19 6.61 5.82 -3.37
N PHE A 20 6.85 5.35 -4.60
CA PHE A 20 8.04 5.68 -5.39
C PHE A 20 8.14 7.12 -5.95
N GLU A 21 7.06 7.89 -6.01
CA GLU A 21 7.16 9.28 -6.51
C GLU A 21 7.53 10.31 -5.42
N GLY A 22 7.49 9.92 -4.14
CA GLY A 22 7.86 10.76 -3.00
C GLY A 22 9.12 10.30 -2.25
N LEU A 23 9.84 9.30 -2.78
CA LEU A 23 11.11 8.78 -2.26
C LEU A 23 12.30 9.51 -2.88
N GLY A 24 12.16 10.82 -3.02
CA GLY A 24 13.29 11.71 -3.21
C GLY A 24 14.12 11.72 -1.93
N GLN A 25 15.27 11.05 -1.98
CA GLN A 25 16.47 11.23 -1.15
C GLN A 25 16.62 10.48 0.19
N ASP A 26 15.57 10.03 0.88
CA ASP A 26 15.73 9.46 2.25
C ASP A 26 15.22 8.01 2.46
N ILE A 27 15.36 7.12 1.48
CA ILE A 27 15.25 5.68 1.79
C ILE A 27 16.59 5.14 2.28
N GLU A 28 16.69 4.87 3.58
CA GLU A 28 17.76 4.01 4.09
C GLU A 28 17.74 2.65 3.37
N LYS A 29 18.90 2.20 2.89
CA LYS A 29 19.09 0.96 2.10
C LYS A 29 18.37 -0.29 2.64
N GLY A 30 18.10 -0.36 3.95
CA GLY A 30 17.37 -1.47 4.58
C GLY A 30 15.88 -1.57 4.19
N THR A 31 15.23 -0.45 3.89
CA THR A 31 13.81 -0.37 3.53
C THR A 31 13.53 -0.94 2.14
N THR A 32 14.36 -0.59 1.15
CA THR A 32 14.24 -1.14 -0.21
C THR A 32 14.42 -2.66 -0.20
N ALA A 33 15.36 -3.17 0.59
CA ALA A 33 15.62 -4.61 0.69
C ALA A 33 14.41 -5.40 1.21
N LYS A 34 13.70 -4.90 2.24
CA LYS A 34 12.51 -5.59 2.79
C LYS A 34 11.31 -5.54 1.86
N ILE A 35 11.11 -4.44 1.14
CA ILE A 35 10.06 -4.36 0.11
C ILE A 35 10.37 -5.32 -1.04
N THR A 36 11.63 -5.38 -1.50
CA THR A 36 12.05 -6.36 -2.49
C THR A 36 11.84 -7.79 -2.00
N GLN A 37 12.14 -8.07 -0.73
CA GLN A 37 11.89 -9.37 -0.11
C GLN A 37 10.40 -9.72 -0.08
N LEU A 38 9.53 -8.76 0.29
CA LEU A 38 8.08 -8.93 0.30
C LEU A 38 7.55 -9.30 -1.10
N ILE A 39 7.97 -8.55 -2.12
CA ILE A 39 7.59 -8.81 -3.53
C ILE A 39 8.07 -10.19 -3.98
N ALA A 40 9.32 -10.56 -3.65
CA ALA A 40 9.88 -11.85 -4.01
C ALA A 40 9.07 -13.02 -3.42
N ILE A 41 8.71 -12.93 -2.14
CA ILE A 41 7.92 -13.95 -1.44
C ILE A 41 6.53 -14.11 -2.06
N ILE A 42 5.87 -13.00 -2.39
CA ILE A 42 4.54 -13.03 -3.03
C ILE A 42 4.65 -13.63 -4.43
N ARG A 43 5.65 -13.25 -5.22
CA ARG A 43 5.87 -13.79 -6.56
C ARG A 43 6.19 -15.29 -6.52
N GLU A 44 7.01 -15.74 -5.57
CA GLU A 44 7.28 -17.16 -5.35
C GLU A 44 6.00 -17.93 -5.00
N LYS A 45 5.15 -17.39 -4.12
CA LYS A 45 3.89 -18.02 -3.75
C LYS A 45 2.95 -18.14 -4.96
N PHE A 46 2.80 -17.05 -5.73
CA PHE A 46 1.96 -17.03 -6.93
C PHE A 46 2.50 -17.94 -8.04
N LYS A 47 3.82 -18.13 -8.14
CA LYS A 47 4.41 -19.14 -9.02
C LYS A 47 4.04 -20.55 -8.59
N ALA A 48 4.16 -20.85 -7.30
CA ALA A 48 3.84 -22.17 -6.75
C ALA A 48 2.36 -22.54 -6.89
N SER A 49 1.47 -21.54 -6.93
CA SER A 49 0.04 -21.71 -7.19
C SER A 49 -0.36 -21.55 -8.66
N GLU A 50 0.59 -21.37 -9.57
CA GLU A 50 0.35 -21.13 -11.01
C GLU A 50 -0.49 -19.87 -11.32
N THR A 51 -0.57 -18.91 -10.39
CA THR A 51 -1.33 -17.66 -10.50
C THR A 51 -0.46 -16.41 -10.75
N GLU A 52 0.85 -16.57 -11.00
CA GLU A 52 1.79 -15.46 -11.29
C GLU A 52 1.34 -14.55 -12.44
N VAL A 53 0.55 -15.06 -13.38
CA VAL A 53 -0.02 -14.26 -14.48
C VAL A 53 -0.82 -13.06 -13.98
N LEU A 54 -1.43 -13.15 -12.79
CA LEU A 54 -2.17 -12.04 -12.18
C LEU A 54 -1.24 -10.90 -11.79
N LEU A 55 -0.10 -11.21 -11.16
CA LEU A 55 0.94 -10.23 -10.84
C LEU A 55 1.49 -9.59 -12.11
N THR A 56 1.85 -10.41 -13.11
CA THR A 56 2.39 -9.91 -14.38
C THR A 56 1.40 -8.98 -15.10
N ARG A 57 0.10 -9.29 -15.04
CA ARG A 57 -0.95 -8.46 -15.63
C ARG A 57 -1.11 -7.13 -14.89
N ALA A 58 -1.14 -7.16 -13.56
CA ALA A 58 -1.23 -5.95 -12.74
C ALA A 58 0.03 -5.06 -12.86
N GLU A 59 1.22 -5.66 -12.99
CA GLU A 59 2.47 -4.93 -13.23
C GLU A 59 2.48 -4.22 -14.59
N LYS A 60 1.99 -4.88 -15.65
CA LYS A 60 1.92 -4.28 -16.98
C LYS A 60 0.79 -3.26 -17.12
N GLN A 61 -0.31 -3.48 -16.40
CA GLN A 61 -1.53 -2.67 -16.47
C GLN A 61 -2.16 -2.58 -15.06
N PRO A 62 -1.76 -1.62 -14.23
CA PRO A 62 -2.23 -1.47 -12.85
C PRO A 62 -3.63 -0.85 -12.79
N THR A 63 -4.61 -1.46 -13.45
CA THR A 63 -6.02 -1.05 -13.35
C THR A 63 -6.62 -1.55 -12.04
N GLU A 64 -7.67 -0.90 -11.55
CA GLU A 64 -8.39 -1.32 -10.33
C GLU A 64 -8.79 -2.80 -10.38
N LEU A 65 -9.25 -3.28 -11.55
CA LEU A 65 -9.63 -4.67 -11.76
C LEU A 65 -8.43 -5.64 -11.62
N ASN A 66 -7.28 -5.31 -12.21
CA ASN A 66 -6.10 -6.16 -12.13
C ASN A 66 -5.50 -6.17 -10.71
N ILE A 67 -5.49 -5.03 -10.04
CA ILE A 67 -5.06 -4.88 -8.65
C ILE A 67 -5.99 -5.65 -7.70
N ALA A 68 -7.31 -5.55 -7.89
CA ALA A 68 -8.29 -6.31 -7.12
C ALA A 68 -8.17 -7.82 -7.32
N ALA A 69 -7.82 -8.27 -8.52
CA ALA A 69 -7.54 -9.68 -8.80
C ALA A 69 -6.33 -10.19 -8.02
N VAL A 70 -5.23 -9.42 -7.97
CA VAL A 70 -4.05 -9.75 -7.14
C VAL A 70 -4.42 -9.77 -5.66
N LYS A 71 -5.18 -8.78 -5.16
CA LYS A 71 -5.62 -8.73 -3.77
C LYS A 71 -6.45 -9.95 -3.39
N THR A 72 -7.41 -10.31 -4.24
CA THR A 72 -8.27 -11.48 -4.02
C THR A 72 -7.45 -12.75 -3.93
N GLU A 73 -6.55 -12.96 -4.89
CA GLU A 73 -5.68 -14.13 -4.90
C GLU A 73 -4.76 -14.16 -3.67
N LEU A 74 -4.19 -13.02 -3.28
CA LEU A 74 -3.34 -12.93 -2.10
C LEU A 74 -4.09 -13.31 -0.82
N VAL A 75 -5.35 -12.87 -0.67
CA VAL A 75 -6.21 -13.28 0.45
C VAL A 75 -6.46 -14.79 0.43
N THR A 76 -6.75 -15.37 -0.74
CA THR A 76 -6.92 -16.82 -0.90
C THR A 76 -5.66 -17.57 -0.44
N GLN A 77 -4.49 -17.22 -0.99
CA GLN A 77 -3.21 -17.85 -0.65
C GLN A 77 -2.87 -17.73 0.85
N MET A 78 -3.17 -16.59 1.47
CA MET A 78 -3.00 -16.40 2.92
C MET A 78 -3.99 -17.20 3.76
N SER A 79 -5.21 -17.43 3.25
CA SER A 79 -6.22 -18.22 3.96
C SER A 79 -5.90 -19.72 3.93
N GLU A 80 -5.30 -20.19 2.84
CA GLU A 80 -4.92 -21.59 2.64
C GLU A 80 -3.57 -21.92 3.28
N ASP A 81 -2.66 -20.95 3.35
CA ASP A 81 -1.32 -21.11 3.92
C ASP A 81 -1.08 -20.10 5.05
N LYS A 82 -1.31 -20.58 6.28
CA LYS A 82 -1.09 -19.79 7.50
C LYS A 82 0.37 -19.40 7.73
N VAL A 83 1.32 -20.21 7.26
CA VAL A 83 2.75 -19.90 7.39
C VAL A 83 3.12 -18.74 6.48
N PHE A 84 2.63 -18.78 5.24
CA PHE A 84 2.75 -17.67 4.30
C PHE A 84 2.09 -16.39 4.85
N ALA A 85 0.86 -16.48 5.36
CA ALA A 85 0.17 -15.35 5.97
C ALA A 85 0.95 -14.73 7.13
N GLN A 86 1.50 -15.55 8.02
CA GLN A 86 2.30 -15.10 9.15
C GLN A 86 3.59 -14.41 8.68
N LYS A 87 4.28 -14.97 7.69
CA LYS A 87 5.50 -14.39 7.12
C LYS A 87 5.25 -13.01 6.53
N LEU A 88 4.12 -12.80 5.84
CA LEU A 88 3.74 -11.49 5.31
C LEU A 88 3.40 -10.50 6.42
N ALA A 89 2.68 -10.95 7.46
CA ALA A 89 2.34 -10.11 8.61
C ALA A 89 3.59 -9.65 9.37
N ASP A 90 4.57 -10.52 9.54
CA ASP A 90 5.82 -10.19 10.23
C ASP A 90 6.68 -9.22 9.43
N LEU A 91 6.79 -9.41 8.11
CA LEU A 91 7.47 -8.45 7.23
C LEU A 91 6.80 -7.08 7.25
N LEU A 92 5.46 -7.03 7.28
CA LEU A 92 4.74 -5.78 7.36
C LEU A 92 4.98 -5.09 8.70
N ARG A 93 4.94 -5.83 9.82
CA ARG A 93 5.25 -5.29 11.15
C ARG A 93 6.68 -4.77 11.25
N GLU A 94 7.63 -5.44 10.61
CA GLU A 94 9.01 -4.97 10.53
C GLU A 94 9.12 -3.66 9.74
N LEU A 95 8.36 -3.50 8.65
CA LEU A 95 8.28 -2.24 7.93
C LEU A 95 7.64 -1.14 8.82
N GLU A 96 6.57 -1.45 9.56
CA GLU A 96 5.91 -0.54 10.51
C GLU A 96 6.84 -0.09 11.65
N SER A 97 7.51 -1.03 12.30
CA SER A 97 8.38 -0.78 13.45
C SER A 97 9.58 0.11 13.14
N ASN A 98 10.03 0.10 11.88
CA ASN A 98 11.09 0.98 11.39
C ASN A 98 10.56 2.37 10.97
N LYS A 99 9.29 2.69 11.27
CA LYS A 99 8.59 3.94 10.89
C LYS A 99 8.54 4.17 9.37
N ILE A 100 8.60 3.09 8.59
CA ILE A 100 8.64 3.14 7.12
C ILE A 100 7.22 3.26 6.53
N ILE A 101 6.17 2.97 7.30
CA ILE A 101 4.80 3.10 6.80
C ILE A 101 4.37 4.56 6.82
N ARG A 102 4.59 5.19 5.67
CA ARG A 102 4.00 6.47 5.26
C ARG A 102 2.53 6.24 4.92
N HIS A 103 1.64 6.96 5.59
CA HIS A 103 0.20 6.86 5.33
C HIS A 103 -0.19 7.94 4.30
N VAL A 104 -0.60 7.50 3.11
CA VAL A 104 -1.00 8.37 2.00
C VAL A 104 -2.51 8.32 1.87
N MET A 105 -3.17 9.44 2.13
CA MET A 105 -4.64 9.52 2.15
C MET A 105 -5.24 9.75 0.76
N ALA A 106 -4.49 10.37 -0.15
CA ALA A 106 -4.90 10.64 -1.52
C ALA A 106 -3.67 10.70 -2.42
N SER A 107 -3.63 9.87 -3.46
CA SER A 107 -2.57 9.84 -4.45
C SER A 107 -3.09 9.58 -5.87
N ASN A 108 -2.42 10.14 -6.87
CA ASN A 108 -2.60 9.83 -8.29
C ASN A 108 -4.04 10.06 -8.80
N ILE A 109 -4.70 11.11 -8.30
CA ILE A 109 -6.06 11.46 -8.74
C ILE A 109 -5.96 12.36 -9.98
N LYS A 110 -6.63 11.94 -11.06
CA LYS A 110 -6.92 12.76 -12.24
C LYS A 110 -8.40 13.12 -12.24
N ALA A 111 -8.72 14.39 -12.02
CA ALA A 111 -10.11 14.83 -11.93
C ALA A 111 -10.27 16.26 -12.47
N LYS A 112 -11.47 16.60 -12.95
CA LYS A 112 -11.78 18.00 -13.32
C LYS A 112 -11.83 18.92 -12.10
N SER A 113 -12.25 18.40 -10.94
CA SER A 113 -12.26 19.11 -9.67
C SER A 113 -12.15 18.09 -8.54
N LEU A 114 -11.56 18.47 -7.41
CA LEU A 114 -11.45 17.64 -6.22
C LEU A 114 -12.10 18.36 -5.04
N GLU A 115 -13.05 17.68 -4.41
CA GLU A 115 -13.63 18.11 -3.14
C GLU A 115 -13.47 16.97 -2.13
N ALA A 116 -12.58 17.21 -1.17
CA ALA A 116 -12.47 16.39 0.03
C ALA A 116 -13.10 17.17 1.19
N LYS A 117 -14.02 16.52 1.92
CA LYS A 117 -14.57 17.06 3.17
C LYS A 117 -13.54 16.95 4.29
N ASP A 118 -13.98 17.02 5.53
CA ASP A 118 -13.12 16.93 6.70
C ASP A 118 -12.39 15.58 6.76
N MET A 119 -11.10 15.65 7.08
CA MET A 119 -10.22 14.50 7.25
C MET A 119 -9.70 14.52 8.68
N HIS A 120 -9.95 13.44 9.41
CA HIS A 120 -9.54 13.27 10.80
C HIS A 120 -8.63 12.05 10.91
N GLN A 121 -7.46 12.24 11.51
CA GLN A 121 -6.55 11.16 11.80
C GLN A 121 -6.17 11.12 13.27
N ILE A 122 -6.19 9.91 13.81
CA ILE A 122 -5.68 9.59 15.15
C ILE A 122 -4.43 8.74 14.95
N ALA A 123 -3.28 9.25 15.40
CA ALA A 123 -2.04 8.49 15.49
C ALA A 123 -1.90 7.93 16.90
N THR A 124 -1.55 6.65 17.04
CA THR A 124 -1.31 6.06 18.35
C THR A 124 0.05 6.52 18.89
N SER A 125 0.07 7.08 20.10
CA SER A 125 1.29 7.59 20.76
C SER A 125 2.46 6.59 20.71
N GLY A 126 3.59 7.01 20.14
CA GLY A 126 4.85 6.23 20.11
C GLY A 126 5.43 5.97 18.70
N SER A 127 4.65 6.17 17.64
CA SER A 127 5.13 6.09 16.25
C SER A 127 5.43 7.49 15.69
N SER A 128 6.52 7.66 14.94
CA SER A 128 6.64 8.82 14.04
C SER A 128 5.86 8.44 12.81
N VAL A 129 4.73 9.10 12.60
CA VAL A 129 3.92 8.94 11.39
C VAL A 129 4.28 10.10 10.47
N GLU A 130 4.85 9.78 9.31
CA GLU A 130 4.97 10.75 8.23
C GLU A 130 3.66 10.75 7.43
N LEU A 131 3.00 11.90 7.42
CA LEU A 131 1.73 12.10 6.73
C LEU A 131 1.94 12.91 5.45
N ILE A 132 1.43 12.40 4.33
CA ILE A 132 1.35 13.16 3.08
C ILE A 132 -0.10 13.18 2.58
N MET A 133 -0.61 14.39 2.42
CA MET A 133 -1.89 14.66 1.77
C MET A 133 -1.65 15.20 0.35
N GLY A 134 -2.31 14.58 -0.63
CA GLY A 134 -2.36 15.11 -1.99
C GLY A 134 -1.07 14.95 -2.79
N CYS A 135 -0.55 13.73 -2.88
CA CYS A 135 0.61 13.44 -3.72
C CYS A 135 0.19 13.14 -5.17
N GLY A 136 0.82 13.75 -6.17
CA GLY A 136 0.53 13.45 -7.58
C GLY A 136 -0.89 13.79 -8.04
N LEU A 137 -1.45 14.91 -7.55
CA LEU A 137 -2.77 15.39 -7.98
C LEU A 137 -2.67 16.14 -9.31
N GLU A 138 -3.39 15.67 -10.33
CA GLU A 138 -3.57 16.37 -11.61
C GLU A 138 -5.04 16.83 -11.68
N ILE A 139 -5.27 18.10 -11.37
CA ILE A 139 -6.62 18.67 -11.28
C ILE A 139 -6.70 19.91 -12.16
N GLU A 140 -7.64 19.91 -13.11
CA GLU A 140 -7.80 21.00 -14.08
C GLU A 140 -8.58 22.21 -13.52
N GLY A 141 -9.41 21.98 -12.50
CA GLY A 141 -10.25 22.98 -11.86
C GLY A 141 -9.99 23.09 -10.35
N ASP A 142 -11.03 23.42 -9.59
CA ASP A 142 -10.86 23.75 -8.17
C ASP A 142 -10.47 22.56 -7.29
N VAL A 143 -9.62 22.84 -6.31
CA VAL A 143 -9.25 21.93 -5.23
C VAL A 143 -9.78 22.49 -3.91
N LYS A 144 -10.60 21.71 -3.21
CA LYS A 144 -11.14 22.06 -1.89
C LYS A 144 -10.89 20.95 -0.89
N PHE A 145 -10.32 21.34 0.25
CA PHE A 145 -10.19 20.51 1.43
C PHE A 145 -11.01 21.13 2.56
N GLY A 146 -11.76 20.31 3.30
CA GLY A 146 -12.38 20.68 4.56
C GLY A 146 -11.35 20.79 5.70
N ASN A 147 -11.78 20.57 6.94
CA ASN A 147 -10.89 20.59 8.09
C ASN A 147 -9.93 19.40 8.06
N LEU A 148 -8.65 19.67 8.28
CA LEU A 148 -7.61 18.66 8.36
C LEU A 148 -7.09 18.64 9.80
N THR A 149 -7.49 17.62 10.55
CA THR A 149 -7.16 17.50 11.98
C THR A 149 -6.32 16.26 12.23
N GLN A 150 -5.20 16.45 12.91
CA GLN A 150 -4.34 15.37 13.38
C GLN A 150 -4.32 15.36 14.90
N GLU A 151 -4.70 14.23 15.48
CA GLU A 151 -4.62 13.96 16.92
C GLU A 151 -3.55 12.88 17.19
N SER A 152 -2.78 13.06 18.25
CA SER A 152 -1.66 12.20 18.69
C SER A 152 -1.93 11.58 20.06
#